data_AF-A0A1F5HZ75-F1
#
_entry.id   AF-A0A1F5HZ75-F1
#
_cell.length_a   1.000
_cell.length_b   1.000
_cell.length_c   1.000
_cell.angle_alpha   90.00
_cell.angle_beta   90.00
_cell.angle_gamma   90.00
#
_symmetry.space_group_name_H-M   'P 1'
#
loop_
_entity.id
_entity.type
_entity.pdbx_description
1 polymer ?
#
loop_
_entity_poly.entity_id
_entity_poly.type
_entity_poly.pdbx_seq_one_letter_code
_entity_poly.pdbx_strand_id
1 'polypeptide(L)'
;MRVSSIKYQVSSIYRRKTLVLVIFVAIGIIALQIPINVLAGAKVKFTLFDLFAPISGMFLGSAIGAVAVVAMQIVNLIVHGFREVQTDSFIKLLATLRFLPLVLGVLYFSVGKSYSSSERSESRSSRNSSRPFGTTQGKQARTIAKAVLLVPLLSILAFNVHPIGRTVWYYSLFWLIPLAVWPIRSRFLLARALGSTFTAHAVGGAVWIWAFNLPAAVWVSLIPIVALERSIFALGIAASYILVNNLIAILSTKNLLFKSVKVDRRYVVKLLH
;
A
#
# COMPACT_ATOMS: atom_id res chain seq x y z
N MET A 1 15.17 37.71 22.46
CA MET A 1 14.55 36.66 23.32
C MET A 1 13.53 35.76 22.58
N ARG A 2 13.67 35.51 21.26
CA ARG A 2 12.64 34.78 20.45
C ARG A 2 13.17 33.53 19.73
N VAL A 3 14.47 33.23 19.85
CA VAL A 3 15.15 32.15 19.11
C VAL A 3 15.13 30.82 19.88
N SER A 4 15.08 30.85 21.21
CA SER A 4 14.98 29.64 22.03
C SER A 4 13.63 28.94 21.85
N SER A 5 12.51 29.68 21.83
CA SER A 5 11.16 29.09 21.71
C SER A 5 10.92 28.37 20.38
N ILE A 6 11.56 28.79 19.29
CA ILE A 6 11.45 28.15 17.96
C ILE A 6 12.15 26.78 17.97
N LYS A 7 13.35 26.66 18.55
CA LYS A 7 14.06 25.37 18.65
C LYS A 7 13.27 24.33 19.46
N TYR A 8 12.61 24.74 20.55
CA TYR A 8 11.77 23.84 21.37
C TYR A 8 10.49 23.39 20.66
N GLN A 9 9.82 24.28 19.92
CA GLN A 9 8.64 23.86 19.14
C GLN A 9 9.03 22.88 18.03
N VAL A 10 10.11 23.15 17.30
CA VAL A 10 10.59 22.28 16.21
C VAL A 10 11.00 20.91 16.75
N SER A 11 11.76 20.82 17.85
CA SER A 11 12.17 19.53 18.43
C SER A 11 10.98 18.71 18.95
N SER A 12 9.96 19.35 19.51
CA SER A 12 8.74 18.66 19.97
C SER A 12 7.90 18.06 18.83
N ILE A 13 7.90 18.70 17.65
CA ILE A 13 7.19 18.22 16.45
C ILE A 13 7.85 16.96 15.90
N TYR A 14 9.18 16.93 15.83
CA TYR A 14 9.92 15.75 15.39
C TYR A 14 9.74 14.57 16.37
N ARG A 15 9.81 14.81 17.69
CA ARG A 15 9.63 13.77 18.72
C ARG A 15 8.29 13.03 18.61
N ARG A 16 7.21 13.75 18.26
CA ARG A 16 5.85 13.17 18.14
C ARG A 16 5.60 12.48 16.79
N LYS A 17 6.21 12.92 15.69
CA LYS A 17 6.17 12.20 14.41
C LYS A 17 6.93 10.87 14.50
N THR A 18 8.08 10.88 15.17
CA THR A 18 8.84 9.67 15.45
C THR A 18 8.02 8.67 16.29
N LEU A 19 7.23 9.14 17.27
CA LEU A 19 6.37 8.26 18.06
C LEU A 19 5.33 7.51 17.21
N VAL A 20 4.62 8.19 16.31
CA VAL A 20 3.63 7.54 15.42
C VAL A 20 4.31 6.52 14.51
N LEU A 21 5.48 6.86 13.96
CA LEU A 21 6.28 5.95 13.16
C LEU A 21 6.70 4.71 13.98
N VAL A 22 7.20 4.91 15.21
CA VAL A 22 7.63 3.82 16.09
C VAL A 22 6.48 2.90 16.46
N ILE A 23 5.31 3.45 16.82
CA ILE A 23 4.11 2.66 17.10
C ILE A 23 3.68 1.87 15.86
N PHE A 24 3.66 2.52 14.70
CA PHE A 24 3.29 1.87 13.44
C PHE A 24 4.24 0.70 13.12
N VAL A 25 5.55 0.92 13.30
CA VAL A 25 6.59 -0.10 13.09
C VAL A 25 6.45 -1.24 14.10
N ALA A 26 6.23 -0.94 15.38
CA ALA A 26 6.05 -1.95 16.42
C ALA A 26 4.82 -2.83 16.15
N ILE A 27 3.68 -2.22 15.82
CA ILE A 27 2.45 -2.95 15.44
C ILE A 27 2.71 -3.79 14.19
N GLY A 28 3.40 -3.26 13.19
CA GLY A 28 3.71 -4.00 11.97
C GLY A 28 4.63 -5.20 12.21
N ILE A 29 5.62 -5.08 13.10
CA ILE A 29 6.48 -6.20 13.52
C ILE A 29 5.66 -7.27 14.24
N ILE A 30 4.75 -6.89 15.15
CA ILE A 30 3.85 -7.85 15.82
C ILE A 30 2.94 -8.52 14.79
N ALA A 31 2.37 -7.76 13.85
CA ALA A 31 1.51 -8.29 12.80
C ALA A 31 2.23 -9.24 11.83
N LEU A 32 3.55 -9.10 11.65
CA LEU A 32 4.38 -10.03 10.87
C LEU A 32 4.44 -11.42 11.53
N GLN A 33 4.27 -11.51 12.85
CA GLN A 33 4.34 -12.77 13.59
C GLN A 33 3.04 -13.59 13.53
N ILE A 34 1.95 -13.02 13.00
CA ILE A 34 0.63 -13.65 13.00
C ILE A 34 0.33 -14.17 11.58
N PRO A 35 0.55 -15.47 11.28
CA PRO A 35 0.24 -16.04 9.99
C PRO A 35 -1.29 -16.14 9.79
N ILE A 36 -1.74 -15.86 8.57
CA ILE A 36 -3.16 -15.98 8.17
C ILE A 36 -3.35 -17.18 7.25
N ASN A 37 -2.48 -17.35 6.24
CA ASN A 37 -2.61 -18.44 5.28
C ASN A 37 -1.25 -18.78 4.63
N VAL A 38 -1.13 -19.92 3.96
CA VAL A 38 0.03 -20.28 3.13
C VAL A 38 -0.22 -19.82 1.70
N LEU A 39 0.82 -19.29 1.04
CA LEU A 39 0.76 -18.91 -0.37
C LEU A 39 0.70 -20.16 -1.25
N ALA A 40 -0.33 -20.27 -2.08
CA ALA A 40 -0.50 -21.43 -2.95
C ALA A 40 0.73 -21.64 -3.86
N GLY A 41 1.33 -22.84 -3.79
CA GLY A 41 2.54 -23.18 -4.56
C GLY A 41 3.86 -22.74 -3.92
N ALA A 42 3.87 -22.22 -2.68
CA ALA A 42 5.08 -21.89 -1.94
C ALA A 42 4.97 -22.25 -0.45
N LYS A 43 6.11 -22.32 0.25
CA LYS A 43 6.14 -22.45 1.72
C LYS A 43 5.94 -21.12 2.46
N VAL A 44 5.80 -20.01 1.70
CA VAL A 44 5.71 -18.65 2.26
C VAL A 44 4.32 -18.43 2.85
N LYS A 45 4.26 -17.84 4.06
CA LYS A 45 3.00 -17.52 4.73
C LYS A 45 2.60 -16.06 4.46
N PHE A 46 1.31 -15.85 4.23
CA PHE A 46 0.68 -14.55 4.38
C PHE A 46 0.48 -14.26 5.87
N THR A 47 0.65 -13.00 6.26
CA THR A 47 0.63 -12.55 7.65
C THR A 47 -0.41 -11.45 7.83
N LEU A 48 -0.79 -11.15 9.08
CA LEU A 48 -1.64 -9.99 9.38
C LEU A 48 -1.02 -8.68 8.89
N PHE A 49 0.30 -8.63 8.80
CA PHE A 49 1.03 -7.53 8.18
C PHE A 49 0.65 -7.29 6.71
N ASP A 50 0.34 -8.32 5.92
CA ASP A 50 -0.06 -8.15 4.52
C ASP A 50 -1.36 -7.34 4.37
N LEU A 51 -2.24 -7.40 5.39
CA LEU A 51 -3.47 -6.61 5.45
C LEU A 51 -3.22 -5.17 5.90
N PHE A 52 -2.20 -4.98 6.74
CA PHE A 52 -1.88 -3.69 7.37
C PHE A 52 -0.87 -2.86 6.58
N ALA A 53 0.09 -3.46 5.91
CA ALA A 53 1.17 -2.74 5.24
C ALA A 53 0.66 -1.72 4.20
N PRO A 54 -0.32 -2.03 3.33
CA PRO A 54 -0.80 -1.10 2.30
C PRO A 54 -1.35 0.23 2.84
N ILE A 55 -1.85 0.25 4.08
CA ILE A 55 -2.40 1.47 4.69
C ILE A 55 -1.32 2.40 5.25
N SER A 56 -0.07 1.94 5.39
CA SER A 56 1.06 2.71 5.94
C SER A 56 1.24 4.08 5.29
N GLY A 57 1.23 4.11 3.95
CA GLY A 57 1.45 5.33 3.18
C GLY A 57 0.36 6.39 3.37
N MET A 58 -0.81 6.01 3.89
CA MET A 58 -1.90 6.94 4.16
C MET A 58 -1.73 7.70 5.48
N PHE A 59 -1.03 7.12 6.43
CA PHE A 59 -0.81 7.71 7.76
C PHE A 59 0.59 8.33 7.87
N LEU A 60 1.59 7.73 7.23
CA LEU A 60 2.98 8.17 7.27
C LEU A 60 3.38 9.01 6.04
N GLY A 61 2.58 9.00 4.99
CA GLY A 61 2.93 9.51 3.65
C GLY A 61 3.50 8.40 2.76
N SER A 62 3.28 8.48 1.45
CA SER A 62 3.56 7.36 0.51
C SER A 62 5.00 6.87 0.56
N ALA A 63 5.99 7.78 0.51
CA ALA A 63 7.41 7.44 0.54
C ALA A 63 7.83 6.87 1.90
N ILE A 64 7.49 7.56 3.00
CA ILE A 64 7.87 7.13 4.36
C ILE A 64 7.18 5.81 4.72
N GLY A 65 5.92 5.63 4.34
CA GLY A 65 5.19 4.38 4.54
C GLY A 65 5.82 3.21 3.78
N ALA A 66 6.22 3.42 2.53
CA ALA A 66 6.94 2.41 1.76
C ALA A 66 8.28 2.03 2.42
N VAL A 67 9.08 3.02 2.85
CA VAL A 67 10.34 2.80 3.57
C VAL A 67 10.12 2.05 4.88
N ALA A 68 9.09 2.42 5.65
CA ALA A 68 8.75 1.74 6.90
C ALA A 68 8.40 0.26 6.67
N VAL A 69 7.65 -0.04 5.60
CA VAL A 69 7.31 -1.41 5.21
C VAL A 69 8.55 -2.22 4.85
N VAL A 70 9.47 -1.65 4.08
CA VAL A 70 10.75 -2.30 3.77
C VAL A 70 11.57 -2.54 5.04
N ALA A 71 11.67 -1.55 5.92
CA ALA A 71 12.42 -1.67 7.17
C ALA A 71 11.86 -2.78 8.07
N MET A 72 10.53 -2.86 8.24
CA MET A 72 9.89 -3.92 9.02
C MET A 72 10.16 -5.32 8.44
N GLN A 73 10.13 -5.43 7.11
CA GLN A 73 10.42 -6.69 6.43
C GLN A 73 11.90 -7.09 6.56
N ILE A 74 12.83 -6.14 6.49
CA ILE A 74 14.26 -6.38 6.74
C ILE A 74 14.47 -6.88 8.17
N VAL A 75 13.84 -6.23 9.16
CA VAL A 75 13.92 -6.67 10.57
C VAL A 75 13.38 -8.10 10.71
N ASN A 76 12.24 -8.41 10.09
CA ASN A 76 11.67 -9.75 10.15
C ASN A 76 12.59 -10.81 9.54
N LEU A 77 13.25 -10.48 8.45
CA LEU A 77 14.23 -11.33 7.79
C LEU A 77 15.51 -11.51 8.63
N ILE A 78 15.96 -10.48 9.35
CA ILE A 78 17.08 -10.59 10.30
C ILE A 78 16.71 -11.53 11.45
N VAL A 79 15.49 -11.43 11.98
CA VAL A 79 15.03 -12.22 13.13
C VAL A 79 14.81 -13.70 12.78
N HIS A 80 14.19 -13.99 11.63
CA HIS A 80 13.85 -15.37 11.23
C HIS A 80 14.88 -16.01 10.30
N GLY A 81 15.86 -15.23 9.84
CA GLY A 81 16.82 -15.61 8.82
C GLY A 81 16.19 -15.82 7.44
N PHE A 82 16.97 -16.37 6.51
CA PHE A 82 16.55 -16.66 5.14
C PHE A 82 15.88 -18.04 4.98
N ARG A 83 15.40 -18.66 6.08
CA ARG A 83 14.88 -20.03 6.05
C ARG A 83 13.68 -20.22 5.13
N GLU A 84 12.87 -19.17 4.95
CA GLU A 84 11.69 -19.18 4.09
C GLU A 84 11.93 -18.55 2.70
N VAL A 85 13.16 -18.07 2.45
CA VAL A 85 13.53 -17.32 1.25
C VAL A 85 14.38 -18.20 0.35
N GLN A 86 13.99 -18.33 -0.92
CA GLN A 86 14.80 -19.08 -1.89
C GLN A 86 15.87 -18.17 -2.48
N THR A 87 17.14 -18.54 -2.30
CA THR A 87 18.31 -17.73 -2.63
C THR A 87 19.08 -18.24 -3.86
N ASP A 88 18.60 -19.30 -4.53
CA ASP A 88 19.31 -19.93 -5.66
C ASP A 88 19.57 -18.97 -6.83
N SER A 89 18.75 -17.94 -6.99
CA SER A 89 18.95 -16.89 -7.98
C SER A 89 18.37 -15.56 -7.50
N PHE A 90 18.88 -14.46 -8.05
CA PHE A 90 18.37 -13.12 -7.73
C PHE A 90 16.87 -12.98 -8.02
N ILE A 91 16.35 -13.59 -9.08
CA ILE A 91 14.93 -13.54 -9.44
C ILE A 91 14.08 -14.33 -8.43
N LYS A 92 14.53 -15.51 -7.99
CA LYS A 92 13.87 -16.29 -6.91
C LYS A 92 13.89 -15.56 -5.57
N LEU A 93 14.99 -14.87 -5.27
CA LEU A 93 15.09 -13.98 -4.11
C LEU A 93 14.03 -12.88 -4.17
N LEU A 94 13.94 -12.16 -5.30
CA LEU A 94 12.93 -11.11 -5.48
C LEU A 94 11.50 -11.66 -5.40
N ALA A 95 11.25 -12.85 -5.95
CA ALA A 95 9.95 -13.50 -5.90
C ALA A 95 9.53 -13.85 -4.45
N THR A 96 10.47 -14.32 -3.64
CA THR A 96 10.20 -14.81 -2.28
C THR A 96 10.22 -13.72 -1.22
N LEU A 97 11.04 -12.67 -1.37
CA LEU A 97 11.07 -11.55 -0.42
C LEU A 97 9.78 -10.73 -0.43
N ARG A 98 9.04 -10.72 -1.54
CA ARG A 98 7.75 -10.00 -1.69
C ARG A 98 7.81 -8.49 -1.39
N PHE A 99 9.00 -7.91 -1.19
CA PHE A 99 9.20 -6.48 -0.89
C PHE A 99 8.64 -5.60 -2.00
N LEU A 100 8.99 -5.92 -3.25
CA LEU A 100 8.59 -5.14 -4.41
C LEU A 100 7.06 -5.15 -4.61
N PRO A 101 6.37 -6.31 -4.64
CA PRO A 101 4.91 -6.37 -4.61
C PRO A 101 4.28 -5.50 -3.52
N LEU A 102 4.77 -5.62 -2.29
CA LEU A 102 4.16 -4.96 -1.14
C LEU A 102 4.32 -3.44 -1.19
N VAL A 103 5.53 -2.96 -1.52
CA VAL A 103 5.81 -1.52 -1.68
C VAL A 103 4.94 -0.91 -2.77
N LEU A 104 4.78 -1.59 -3.91
CA LEU A 104 3.96 -1.09 -5.01
C LEU A 104 2.46 -1.08 -4.64
N GLY A 105 2.00 -2.03 -3.81
CA GLY A 105 0.69 -1.97 -3.17
C GLY A 105 0.51 -0.74 -2.29
N VAL A 106 1.47 -0.45 -1.40
CA VAL A 106 1.47 0.76 -0.55
C VAL A 106 1.39 2.03 -1.38
N LEU A 107 2.18 2.12 -2.46
CA LEU A 107 2.17 3.28 -3.34
C LEU A 107 0.81 3.42 -4.04
N TYR A 108 0.23 2.35 -4.58
CA TYR A 108 -1.10 2.40 -5.20
C TYR A 108 -2.17 2.87 -4.21
N PHE A 109 -2.17 2.32 -2.98
CA PHE A 109 -3.16 2.65 -1.97
C PHE A 109 -3.05 4.11 -1.50
N SER A 110 -1.84 4.60 -1.29
CA SER A 110 -1.60 5.91 -0.68
C SER A 110 -1.61 7.08 -1.67
N VAL A 111 -1.18 6.86 -2.91
CA VAL A 111 -1.02 7.92 -3.89
C VAL A 111 -2.39 8.46 -4.34
N GLY A 112 -2.54 9.78 -4.46
CA GLY A 112 -3.74 10.45 -4.98
C GLY A 112 -4.76 10.95 -3.94
N LYS A 113 -4.72 10.49 -2.68
CA LYS A 113 -5.59 11.08 -1.63
C LYS A 113 -5.09 12.44 -1.15
N SER A 114 -3.76 12.62 -1.07
CA SER A 114 -3.14 13.91 -0.75
C SER A 114 -3.56 15.02 -1.74
N TYR A 115 -3.91 14.65 -2.97
CA TYR A 115 -4.31 15.57 -4.04
C TYR A 115 -5.81 15.90 -4.04
N SER A 116 -6.68 14.89 -3.88
CA SER A 116 -8.14 15.11 -3.85
C SER A 116 -8.60 16.01 -2.69
N SER A 117 -7.81 16.10 -1.62
CA SER A 117 -8.07 17.01 -0.50
C SER A 117 -7.60 18.44 -0.76
N SER A 118 -6.51 18.65 -1.52
CA SER A 118 -6.03 19.99 -1.90
C SER A 118 -6.89 20.63 -3.00
N GLU A 119 -7.31 19.87 -4.02
CA GLU A 119 -8.23 20.38 -5.06
C GLU A 119 -9.61 20.75 -4.49
N ARG A 120 -10.12 20.01 -3.50
CA ARG A 120 -11.41 20.36 -2.84
C ARG A 120 -11.33 21.62 -1.99
N SER A 121 -10.16 21.91 -1.38
CA SER A 121 -9.94 23.17 -0.69
C SER A 121 -9.71 24.34 -1.65
N GLU A 122 -8.96 24.12 -2.73
CA GLU A 122 -8.70 25.15 -3.75
C GLU A 122 -9.93 25.48 -4.61
N SER A 123 -10.75 24.50 -4.99
CA SER A 123 -12.03 24.74 -5.68
C SER A 123 -13.05 25.50 -4.84
N ARG A 124 -13.02 25.35 -3.51
CA ARG A 124 -13.84 26.14 -2.59
C ARG A 124 -13.28 27.56 -2.38
N SER A 125 -11.96 27.74 -2.45
CA SER A 125 -11.29 29.04 -2.30
C SER A 125 -11.26 29.87 -3.60
N SER A 126 -11.13 29.22 -4.77
CA SER A 126 -11.11 29.85 -6.10
C SER A 126 -12.49 30.29 -6.59
N ARG A 127 -13.58 29.83 -5.96
CA ARG A 127 -14.92 30.40 -6.18
C ARG A 127 -14.99 31.88 -5.78
N ASN A 128 -14.00 32.38 -5.03
CA ASN A 128 -13.90 33.76 -4.58
C ASN A 128 -12.66 34.52 -5.12
N SER A 129 -11.89 33.93 -6.04
CA SER A 129 -10.76 34.63 -6.67
C SER A 129 -10.54 34.21 -8.11
N SER A 130 -10.78 35.16 -9.01
CA SER A 130 -10.52 35.10 -10.46
C SER A 130 -9.01 35.15 -10.75
N ARG A 131 -8.27 34.10 -10.37
CA ARG A 131 -6.88 33.91 -10.81
C ARG A 131 -6.66 32.51 -11.36
N PRO A 132 -6.25 32.35 -12.63
CA PRO A 132 -5.95 31.06 -13.21
C PRO A 132 -4.51 30.69 -12.84
N PHE A 133 -4.29 30.22 -11.60
CA PHE A 133 -2.99 29.73 -11.18
C PHE A 133 -3.05 28.23 -10.90
N GLY A 134 -3.10 27.44 -11.98
CA GLY A 134 -2.86 26.00 -11.90
C GLY A 134 -1.40 25.76 -11.57
N THR A 135 -1.08 25.59 -10.29
CA THR A 135 0.30 25.41 -9.82
C THR A 135 0.93 24.16 -10.46
N THR A 136 2.17 24.30 -10.94
CA THR A 136 2.96 23.21 -11.54
C THR A 136 3.05 21.98 -10.62
N GLN A 137 3.01 22.17 -9.29
CA GLN A 137 2.99 21.10 -8.29
C GLN A 137 1.75 20.21 -8.37
N GLY A 138 0.56 20.78 -8.64
CA GLY A 138 -0.67 20.01 -8.74
C GLY A 138 -0.68 19.07 -9.95
N LYS A 139 -0.19 19.57 -11.10
CA LYS A 139 -0.02 18.76 -12.32
C LYS A 139 0.97 17.61 -12.10
N GLN A 140 2.10 17.88 -11.45
CA GLN A 140 3.14 16.88 -11.18
C GLN A 140 2.63 15.76 -10.26
N ALA A 141 1.90 16.08 -9.19
CA ALA A 141 1.32 15.09 -8.29
C ALA A 141 0.29 14.18 -8.99
N ARG A 142 -0.51 14.74 -9.90
CA ARG A 142 -1.47 13.98 -10.71
C ARG A 142 -0.79 13.04 -11.70
N THR A 143 0.32 13.47 -12.30
CA THR A 143 1.15 12.63 -13.19
C THR A 143 1.78 11.47 -12.41
N ILE A 144 2.39 11.74 -11.25
CA ILE A 144 2.96 10.68 -10.39
C ILE A 144 1.88 9.69 -9.97
N ALA A 145 0.66 10.16 -9.68
CA ALA A 145 -0.45 9.27 -9.36
C ALA A 145 -0.80 8.32 -10.50
N LYS A 146 -0.92 8.84 -11.71
CA LYS A 146 -1.20 8.00 -12.88
C LYS A 146 -0.04 7.08 -13.23
N ALA A 147 1.21 7.47 -12.94
CA ALA A 147 2.39 6.64 -13.22
C ALA A 147 2.35 5.29 -12.48
N VAL A 148 1.67 5.19 -11.33
CA VAL A 148 1.50 3.92 -10.63
C VAL A 148 0.70 2.90 -11.46
N LEU A 149 -0.13 3.35 -12.40
CA LEU A 149 -0.86 2.46 -13.32
C LEU A 149 0.03 1.81 -14.38
N LEU A 150 1.26 2.31 -14.59
CA LEU A 150 2.23 1.64 -15.46
C LEU A 150 2.68 0.31 -14.87
N VAL A 151 2.66 0.16 -13.54
CA VAL A 151 3.09 -1.06 -12.85
C VAL A 151 2.31 -2.30 -13.29
N PRO A 152 0.96 -2.34 -13.20
CA PRO A 152 0.20 -3.48 -13.70
C PRO A 152 0.35 -3.67 -15.21
N LEU A 153 0.45 -2.60 -16.01
CA LEU A 153 0.64 -2.70 -17.46
C LEU A 153 1.97 -3.38 -17.83
N LEU A 154 3.07 -2.95 -17.20
CA LEU A 154 4.38 -3.57 -17.39
C LEU A 154 4.40 -5.01 -16.89
N SER A 155 3.66 -5.31 -15.83
CA SER A 155 3.51 -6.68 -15.32
C SER A 155 2.80 -7.58 -16.33
N ILE A 156 1.71 -7.10 -16.95
CA ILE A 156 0.99 -7.82 -18.02
C ILE A 156 1.94 -8.14 -19.17
N LEU A 157 2.71 -7.16 -19.63
CA LEU A 157 3.68 -7.34 -20.70
C LEU A 157 4.76 -8.36 -20.31
N ALA A 158 5.39 -8.19 -19.14
CA ALA A 158 6.44 -9.09 -18.68
C ALA A 158 5.96 -10.54 -18.52
N PHE A 159 4.73 -10.75 -18.04
CA PHE A 159 4.14 -12.08 -17.93
C PHE A 159 3.83 -12.67 -19.31
N ASN A 160 3.20 -11.91 -20.20
CA ASN A 160 2.80 -12.40 -21.51
C ASN A 160 3.97 -12.59 -22.48
N VAL A 161 5.16 -12.02 -22.22
CA VAL A 161 6.38 -12.35 -22.98
C VAL A 161 6.90 -13.74 -22.64
N HIS A 162 6.62 -14.25 -21.43
CA HIS A 162 7.05 -15.58 -21.01
C HIS A 162 6.36 -16.67 -21.85
N PRO A 163 7.06 -17.75 -22.28
CA PRO A 163 6.46 -18.82 -23.08
C PRO A 163 5.19 -19.42 -22.47
N ILE A 164 5.22 -19.72 -21.16
CA ILE A 164 4.03 -20.20 -20.43
C ILE A 164 2.98 -19.10 -20.32
N GLY A 165 3.39 -17.85 -20.07
CA GLY A 165 2.47 -16.73 -19.90
C GLY A 165 1.64 -16.47 -21.15
N ARG A 166 2.20 -16.68 -22.35
CA ARG A 166 1.44 -16.65 -23.62
C ARG A 166 0.30 -17.66 -23.66
N THR A 167 0.50 -18.86 -23.11
CA THR A 167 -0.52 -19.92 -23.07
C THR A 167 -1.63 -19.65 -22.05
N VAL A 168 -1.35 -18.85 -21.01
CA VAL A 168 -2.28 -18.48 -19.93
C VAL A 168 -2.45 -16.97 -19.83
N TRP A 169 -2.45 -16.27 -20.96
CA TRP A 169 -2.45 -14.80 -21.01
C TRP A 169 -3.64 -14.19 -20.28
N TYR A 170 -4.78 -14.89 -20.24
CA TYR A 170 -6.00 -14.47 -19.54
C TYR A 170 -5.83 -14.37 -18.03
N TYR A 171 -4.83 -15.06 -17.44
CA TYR A 171 -4.48 -14.90 -16.03
C TYR A 171 -4.09 -13.45 -15.71
N SER A 172 -3.41 -12.77 -16.65
CA SER A 172 -3.00 -11.37 -16.49
C SER A 172 -4.16 -10.37 -16.51
N LEU A 173 -5.39 -10.79 -16.87
CA LEU A 173 -6.58 -9.92 -16.88
C LEU A 173 -6.98 -9.44 -15.48
N PHE A 174 -6.63 -10.17 -14.42
CA PHE A 174 -6.76 -9.67 -13.04
C PHE A 174 -6.04 -8.34 -12.83
N TRP A 175 -4.99 -8.07 -13.61
CA TRP A 175 -4.16 -6.88 -13.46
C TRP A 175 -4.72 -5.69 -14.22
N LEU A 176 -5.86 -5.85 -14.92
CA LEU A 176 -6.70 -4.75 -15.40
C LEU A 176 -7.56 -4.16 -14.27
N ILE A 177 -7.79 -4.90 -13.18
CA ILE A 177 -8.62 -4.43 -12.06
C ILE A 177 -8.09 -3.13 -11.45
N PRO A 178 -6.79 -2.95 -11.15
CA PRO A 178 -6.25 -1.67 -10.68
C PRO A 178 -6.54 -0.50 -11.63
N LEU A 179 -6.52 -0.73 -12.94
CA LEU A 179 -6.85 0.30 -13.92
C LEU A 179 -8.34 0.62 -13.91
N ALA A 180 -9.19 -0.41 -13.92
CA ALA A 180 -10.64 -0.28 -13.93
C ALA A 180 -11.18 0.41 -12.68
N VAL A 181 -10.65 0.09 -11.50
CA VAL A 181 -11.09 0.71 -10.24
C VAL A 181 -10.49 2.09 -9.99
N TRP A 182 -9.49 2.50 -10.78
CA TRP A 182 -8.78 3.78 -10.58
C TRP A 182 -9.68 5.02 -10.51
N PRO A 183 -10.71 5.20 -11.36
CA PRO A 183 -11.56 6.38 -11.32
C PRO A 183 -12.39 6.48 -10.03
N ILE A 184 -12.79 5.32 -9.48
CA ILE A 184 -13.72 5.22 -8.35
C ILE A 184 -13.03 5.01 -7.00
N ARG A 185 -11.74 4.67 -6.98
CA ARG A 185 -10.97 4.41 -5.75
C ARG A 185 -10.88 5.60 -4.79
N SER A 186 -11.14 6.83 -5.25
CA SER A 186 -11.17 8.03 -4.41
C SER A 186 -12.40 8.06 -3.49
N ARG A 187 -13.50 7.43 -3.94
CA ARG A 187 -14.81 7.38 -3.29
C ARG A 187 -14.97 6.11 -2.46
N PHE A 188 -14.61 4.94 -3.01
CA PHE A 188 -14.80 3.65 -2.36
C PHE A 188 -13.49 3.10 -1.80
N LEU A 189 -13.47 2.82 -0.50
CA LEU A 189 -12.30 2.24 0.18
C LEU A 189 -11.97 0.85 -0.37
N LEU A 190 -13.00 0.02 -0.59
CA LEU A 190 -12.83 -1.32 -1.12
C LEU A 190 -12.24 -1.31 -2.53
N ALA A 191 -12.68 -0.40 -3.41
CA ALA A 191 -12.08 -0.24 -4.74
C ALA A 191 -10.59 0.14 -4.67
N ARG A 192 -10.20 0.95 -3.68
CA ARG A 192 -8.80 1.28 -3.43
C ARG A 192 -8.00 0.11 -2.92
N ALA A 193 -8.55 -0.65 -1.98
CA ALA A 193 -7.95 -1.85 -1.43
C ALA A 193 -7.77 -2.94 -2.50
N LEU A 194 -8.79 -3.14 -3.36
CA LEU A 194 -8.74 -4.03 -4.52
C LEU A 194 -7.63 -3.64 -5.48
N GLY A 195 -7.56 -2.38 -5.88
CA GLY A 195 -6.48 -1.94 -6.77
C GLY A 195 -5.09 -2.11 -6.15
N SER A 196 -4.95 -1.93 -4.84
CA SER A 196 -3.68 -2.14 -4.12
C SER A 196 -3.26 -3.61 -4.14
N THR A 197 -4.15 -4.53 -3.75
CA THR A 197 -3.83 -5.95 -3.68
C THR A 197 -3.59 -6.56 -5.05
N PHE A 198 -4.34 -6.14 -6.08
CA PHE A 198 -4.10 -6.58 -7.45
C PHE A 198 -2.86 -5.94 -8.08
N THR A 199 -2.44 -4.73 -7.67
CA THR A 199 -1.14 -4.16 -8.08
C THR A 199 0.01 -4.98 -7.51
N ALA A 200 -0.04 -5.32 -6.22
CA ALA A 200 0.96 -6.19 -5.60
C ALA A 200 0.99 -7.58 -6.27
N HIS A 201 -0.18 -8.14 -6.54
CA HIS A 201 -0.30 -9.43 -7.22
C HIS A 201 0.22 -9.41 -8.66
N ALA A 202 0.00 -8.32 -9.42
CA ALA A 202 0.53 -8.18 -10.77
C ALA A 202 2.06 -8.29 -10.79
N VAL A 203 2.71 -7.52 -9.92
CA VAL A 203 4.17 -7.52 -9.76
C VAL A 203 4.66 -8.90 -9.29
N GLY A 204 3.96 -9.47 -8.30
CA GLY A 204 4.27 -10.81 -7.78
C GLY A 204 4.20 -11.86 -8.88
N GLY A 205 3.10 -11.92 -9.63
CA GLY A 205 2.90 -12.88 -10.72
C GLY A 205 3.89 -12.70 -11.87
N ALA A 206 4.21 -11.45 -12.23
CA ALA A 206 5.22 -11.15 -13.23
C ALA A 206 6.61 -11.62 -12.78
N VAL A 207 7.03 -11.40 -11.53
CA VAL A 207 8.32 -11.94 -11.07
C VAL A 207 8.28 -13.46 -10.93
N TRP A 208 7.16 -14.02 -10.45
CA TRP A 208 7.00 -15.44 -10.14
C TRP A 208 7.09 -16.35 -11.36
N ILE A 209 6.50 -15.93 -12.49
CA ILE A 209 6.54 -16.75 -13.71
C ILE A 209 7.97 -16.96 -14.23
N TRP A 210 8.81 -15.92 -14.12
CA TRP A 210 10.23 -15.98 -14.49
C TRP A 210 11.11 -16.67 -13.43
N ALA A 211 10.64 -16.74 -12.18
CA ALA A 211 11.37 -17.38 -11.09
C ALA A 211 11.18 -18.91 -11.03
N PHE A 212 9.94 -19.37 -11.25
CA PHE A 212 9.52 -20.73 -10.87
C PHE A 212 8.99 -21.59 -12.02
N ASN A 213 8.83 -21.05 -13.24
CA ASN A 213 8.43 -21.80 -14.44
C ASN A 213 7.25 -22.79 -14.20
N LEU A 214 6.25 -22.38 -13.41
CA LEU A 214 5.13 -23.24 -13.07
C LEU A 214 4.36 -23.65 -14.32
N PRO A 215 3.91 -24.93 -14.44
CA PRO A 215 3.11 -25.39 -15.57
C PRO A 215 1.85 -24.55 -15.77
N ALA A 216 1.39 -24.43 -17.02
CA ALA A 216 0.18 -23.69 -17.37
C ALA A 216 -1.04 -24.12 -16.53
N ALA A 217 -1.20 -25.43 -16.29
CA ALA A 217 -2.29 -25.97 -15.47
C ALA A 217 -2.32 -25.40 -14.03
N VAL A 218 -1.16 -25.11 -13.44
CA VAL A 218 -1.06 -24.50 -12.11
C VAL A 218 -1.53 -23.05 -12.14
N TRP A 219 -1.19 -22.29 -13.18
CA TRP A 219 -1.70 -20.92 -13.35
C TRP A 219 -3.23 -20.90 -13.50
N VAL A 220 -3.79 -21.85 -14.24
CA VAL A 220 -5.25 -21.99 -14.41
C VAL A 220 -5.93 -22.31 -13.08
N SER A 221 -5.39 -23.25 -12.30
CA SER A 221 -5.98 -23.61 -11.01
C SER A 221 -5.89 -22.49 -9.97
N LEU A 222 -4.92 -21.56 -10.12
CA LEU A 222 -4.78 -20.39 -9.26
C LEU A 222 -5.85 -19.32 -9.51
N ILE A 223 -6.58 -19.33 -10.63
CA ILE A 223 -7.58 -18.29 -10.95
C ILE A 223 -8.63 -18.11 -9.84
N PRO A 224 -9.38 -19.14 -9.41
CA PRO A 224 -10.35 -19.00 -8.34
C PRO A 224 -9.69 -18.64 -6.99
N ILE A 225 -8.49 -19.17 -6.74
CA ILE A 225 -7.73 -18.92 -5.51
C ILE A 225 -7.33 -17.45 -5.42
N VAL A 226 -6.80 -16.87 -6.49
CA VAL A 226 -6.45 -15.46 -6.59
C VAL A 226 -7.66 -14.59 -6.37
N ALA A 227 -8.78 -14.88 -7.05
CA ALA A 227 -10.00 -14.09 -6.88
C ALA A 227 -10.45 -14.05 -5.40
N LEU A 228 -10.43 -15.20 -4.72
CA LEU A 228 -10.78 -15.31 -3.30
C LEU A 228 -9.77 -14.60 -2.39
N GLU A 229 -8.49 -14.95 -2.49
CA GLU A 229 -7.43 -14.39 -1.64
C GLU A 229 -7.34 -12.86 -1.78
N ARG A 230 -7.40 -12.34 -3.02
CA ARG A 230 -7.31 -10.91 -3.27
C ARG A 230 -8.54 -10.19 -2.73
N SER A 231 -9.73 -10.80 -2.79
CA SER A 231 -10.94 -10.24 -2.19
C SER A 231 -10.85 -10.19 -0.66
N ILE A 232 -10.40 -11.27 -0.03
CA ILE A 232 -10.14 -11.31 1.43
C ILE A 232 -9.12 -10.25 1.83
N PHE A 233 -8.05 -10.09 1.06
CA PHE A 233 -7.04 -9.05 1.33
C PHE A 233 -7.59 -7.65 1.15
N ALA A 234 -8.42 -7.41 0.13
CA ALA A 234 -9.04 -6.11 -0.03
C ALA A 234 -9.96 -5.76 1.16
N LEU A 235 -10.72 -6.74 1.66
CA LEU A 235 -11.53 -6.59 2.87
C LEU A 235 -10.65 -6.34 4.10
N GLY A 236 -9.59 -7.12 4.27
CA GLY A 236 -8.64 -6.96 5.37
C GLY A 236 -7.97 -5.59 5.39
N ILE A 237 -7.47 -5.12 4.24
CA ILE A 237 -6.88 -3.78 4.07
C ILE A 237 -7.91 -2.69 4.41
N ALA A 238 -9.16 -2.83 3.96
CA ALA A 238 -10.22 -1.88 4.28
C ALA A 238 -10.54 -1.87 5.78
N ALA A 239 -10.65 -3.04 6.41
CA ALA A 239 -10.89 -3.19 7.84
C ALA A 239 -9.75 -2.58 8.66
N SER A 240 -8.49 -2.91 8.33
CA SER A 240 -7.31 -2.31 8.97
C SER A 240 -7.29 -0.79 8.82
N TYR A 241 -7.65 -0.26 7.64
CA TYR A 241 -7.74 1.19 7.43
C TYR A 241 -8.76 1.85 8.36
N ILE A 242 -9.96 1.28 8.45
CA ILE A 242 -11.03 1.80 9.32
C ILE A 242 -10.58 1.73 10.78
N LEU A 243 -10.06 0.59 11.23
CA LEU A 243 -9.61 0.38 12.60
C LEU A 243 -8.53 1.40 13.00
N VAL A 244 -7.47 1.54 12.20
CA VAL A 244 -6.38 2.48 12.48
C VAL A 244 -6.85 3.93 12.41
N ASN A 245 -7.71 4.27 11.44
CA ASN A 245 -8.26 5.63 11.33
C ASN A 245 -9.11 6.01 12.56
N ASN A 246 -9.89 5.07 13.11
CA ASN A 246 -10.66 5.29 14.34
C ASN A 246 -9.78 5.35 15.57
N LEU A 247 -8.78 4.47 15.69
CA LEU A 247 -7.80 4.51 16.78
C LEU A 247 -7.10 5.87 16.81
N ILE A 248 -6.68 6.38 15.65
CA ILE A 248 -6.08 7.72 15.53
C ILE A 248 -7.09 8.81 15.92
N ALA A 249 -8.36 8.68 15.53
CA ALA A 249 -9.39 9.64 15.94
C ALA A 249 -9.54 9.70 17.47
N ILE A 250 -9.63 8.55 18.15
CA ILE A 250 -9.73 8.43 19.61
C ILE A 250 -8.50 9.02 20.30
N LEU A 251 -7.30 8.70 19.82
CA LEU A 251 -6.08 9.22 20.43
C LEU A 251 -5.92 10.72 20.16
N SER A 252 -6.46 11.23 19.06
CA SER A 252 -6.48 12.66 18.76
C SER A 252 -7.44 13.44 19.67
N THR A 253 -8.59 12.87 20.07
CA THR A 253 -9.49 13.54 21.03
C THR A 253 -8.88 13.59 22.43
N LYS A 254 -8.11 12.57 22.82
CA LYS A 254 -7.36 12.56 24.08
C LYS A 254 -6.10 13.44 24.09
N ASN A 255 -5.85 14.22 23.03
CA ASN A 255 -4.65 15.05 22.84
C ASN A 255 -3.32 14.24 22.93
N LEU A 256 -3.40 12.92 22.71
CA LEU A 256 -2.26 11.99 22.69
C LEU A 256 -1.61 11.93 21.30
N LEU A 257 -2.36 12.29 20.25
CA LEU A 257 -1.86 12.39 18.88
C LEU A 257 -1.73 13.82 18.37
N PHE A 258 -0.86 13.97 17.38
CA PHE A 258 -0.48 15.24 16.80
C PHE A 258 -1.48 15.74 15.74
N LYS A 259 -1.58 17.08 15.63
CA LYS A 259 -2.47 17.79 14.69
C LYS A 259 -2.25 17.50 13.19
N SER A 260 -1.12 16.94 12.72
CA SER A 260 -0.95 16.62 11.28
C SER A 260 -1.10 15.15 10.88
N VAL A 261 -1.46 14.24 11.80
CA VAL A 261 -2.02 12.96 11.32
C VAL A 261 -3.45 13.25 10.87
N LYS A 262 -3.70 13.12 9.56
CA LYS A 262 -5.01 13.43 8.98
C LYS A 262 -5.97 12.26 9.23
N VAL A 263 -6.97 12.47 10.07
CA VAL A 263 -8.11 11.56 10.23
C VAL A 263 -9.05 11.72 9.04
N ASP A 264 -9.39 10.62 8.35
CA ASP A 264 -10.45 10.65 7.34
C ASP A 264 -11.81 10.54 8.01
N ARG A 265 -12.52 11.67 8.05
CA ARG A 265 -13.84 11.79 8.67
C ARG A 265 -14.90 10.87 8.07
N ARG A 266 -14.73 10.40 6.83
CA ARG A 266 -15.67 9.45 6.21
C ARG A 266 -15.68 8.07 6.87
N TYR A 267 -14.61 7.72 7.57
CA TYR A 267 -14.41 6.41 8.17
C TYR A 267 -14.25 6.50 9.69
N VAL A 268 -14.78 7.55 10.32
CA VAL A 268 -14.88 7.65 11.78
C VAL A 268 -16.25 7.14 12.20
N VAL A 269 -16.30 6.23 13.17
CA VAL A 269 -17.53 5.71 13.74
C VAL A 269 -18.21 6.84 14.51
N LYS A 270 -19.50 7.09 14.22
CA LYS A 270 -20.27 8.23 14.77
C LYS A 270 -20.36 8.26 16.29
N LEU A 271 -20.09 7.15 16.99
CA LEU A 271 -20.04 7.08 18.46
C LEU A 271 -18.93 7.92 19.11
N LEU A 272 -18.03 8.52 18.32
CA LEU A 272 -16.92 9.34 18.81
C LEU A 272 -17.18 10.86 18.68
N HIS A 273 -18.43 11.28 18.48
CA HIS A 273 -18.86 12.68 18.50
C HIS A 273 -19.58 13.01 19.80
#